data_AF-B3EL34-F1
#
_entry.id   AF-B3EL34-F1
#
_cell.length_a   1.000
_cell.length_b   1.000
_cell.length_c   1.000
_cell.angle_alpha   90.00
_cell.angle_beta   90.00
_cell.angle_gamma   90.00
#
_symmetry.space_group_name_H-M   'P 1'
#
loop_
_entity.id
_entity.type
_entity.pdbx_description
1 polymer ?
#
loop_
_entity_poly.entity_id
_entity_poly.type
_entity_poly.pdbx_seq_one_letter_code
_entity_poly.pdbx_strand_id
1 'polypeptide(L)'
;MMKTTHTRTILAGIAGGVSMNVVMLLTFRLLGFGWNGGGILLESPVQSEKLIAVWTQIEPIPLVVHAPAPIIAGIVIFGIVNAYVFRSIASAWPPGILSRGLRFSVLVFSMTFLFWEFFTPFNMFGEPLQLIALELVFWACIALADGIVIAAAIDRRQT
;
A
#
# COMPACT_ATOMS: atom_id res chain seq x y z
N MET A 1 15.95 -22.17 15.91
CA MET A 1 14.82 -21.56 15.18
C MET A 1 13.66 -21.36 16.16
N MET A 2 13.53 -20.18 16.77
CA MET A 2 12.43 -19.92 17.71
C MET A 2 11.16 -19.62 16.92
N LYS A 3 10.10 -20.42 17.09
CA LYS A 3 8.84 -20.29 16.34
C LYS A 3 8.20 -18.92 16.61
N THR A 4 8.01 -18.11 15.57
CA THR A 4 7.24 -16.86 15.66
C THR A 4 5.83 -17.20 16.12
N THR A 5 5.37 -16.58 17.21
CA THR A 5 4.02 -16.83 17.73
C THR A 5 2.96 -16.18 16.85
N HIS A 6 1.72 -16.70 16.90
CA HIS A 6 0.59 -16.10 16.18
C HIS A 6 0.32 -14.68 16.65
N THR A 7 0.36 -14.43 17.96
CA THR A 7 0.22 -13.08 18.54
C THR A 7 1.23 -12.10 17.95
N ARG A 8 2.50 -12.49 17.84
CA ARG A 8 3.53 -11.64 17.24
C ARG A 8 3.29 -11.39 15.75
N THR A 9 2.80 -12.39 15.03
CA THR A 9 2.48 -12.26 13.60
C THR A 9 1.33 -11.27 13.40
N ILE A 10 0.29 -11.37 14.23
CA ILE A 10 -0.86 -10.44 14.21
C ILE A 10 -0.40 -9.02 14.54
N LEU A 11 0.38 -8.83 15.61
CA LEU A 11 0.89 -7.50 15.98
C LEU A 11 1.79 -6.89 14.90
N ALA A 12 2.66 -7.71 14.28
CA ALA A 12 3.48 -7.28 13.16
C ALA A 12 2.62 -6.81 11.98
N GLY A 13 1.56 -7.54 11.67
CA GLY A 13 0.65 -7.18 10.59
C GLY A 13 -0.23 -5.97 10.89
N ILE A 14 -0.68 -5.80 12.13
CA ILE A 14 -1.36 -4.56 12.55
C ILE A 14 -0.41 -3.37 12.37
N ALA A 15 0.84 -3.49 12.82
CA ALA A 15 1.83 -2.43 12.64
C ALA A 15 2.11 -2.15 11.15
N GLY A 16 2.23 -3.19 10.31
CA GLY A 16 2.38 -3.08 8.86
C GLY A 16 1.20 -2.33 8.22
N GLY A 17 -0.03 -2.77 8.47
CA GLY A 17 -1.23 -2.14 7.93
C GLY A 17 -1.48 -0.70 8.45
N VAL A 18 -1.12 -0.39 9.70
CA VAL A 18 -1.11 0.99 10.20
C VAL A 18 -0.07 1.82 9.45
N SER A 19 1.13 1.29 9.23
CA SER A 19 2.17 1.99 8.47
C SER A 19 1.74 2.26 7.02
N MET A 20 1.05 1.31 6.37
CA MET A 20 0.47 1.51 5.04
C MET A 20 -0.51 2.66 5.03
N ASN A 21 -1.44 2.71 5.99
CA ASN A 21 -2.42 3.80 6.09
C ASN A 21 -1.73 5.15 6.29
N VAL A 22 -0.71 5.22 7.16
CA VAL A 22 0.04 6.46 7.40
C VAL A 22 0.75 6.92 6.12
N VAL A 23 1.43 6.02 5.40
CA VAL A 23 2.13 6.41 4.17
C VAL A 23 1.15 6.75 3.05
N MET A 24 0.01 6.06 2.95
CA MET A 24 -1.07 6.41 2.03
C MET A 24 -1.66 7.78 2.34
N LEU A 25 -1.80 8.13 3.63
CA LEU A 25 -2.22 9.45 4.06
C LEU A 25 -1.23 10.52 3.61
N LEU A 26 0.07 10.28 3.79
CA LEU A 26 1.13 11.23 3.44
C LEU A 26 1.35 11.36 1.92
N THR A 27 1.05 10.32 1.14
CA THR A 27 1.25 10.29 -0.31
C THR A 27 -0.05 10.61 -1.03
N PHE A 28 -0.94 9.62 -1.18
CA PHE A 28 -2.19 9.77 -1.91
C PHE A 28 -3.11 10.82 -1.31
N ARG A 29 -3.34 10.83 0.01
CA ARG A 29 -4.31 11.80 0.56
C ARG A 29 -3.77 13.22 0.62
N LEU A 30 -2.53 13.40 1.11
CA LEU A 30 -1.94 14.73 1.30
C LEU A 30 -1.47 15.36 -0.02
N LEU A 31 -0.71 14.62 -0.83
CA LEU A 31 -0.08 15.13 -2.05
C LEU A 31 -0.91 14.83 -3.30
N GLY A 32 -1.37 13.58 -3.41
CA GLY A 32 -2.03 13.05 -4.60
C GLY A 32 -3.40 13.66 -4.87
N PHE A 33 -4.37 13.37 -4.02
CA PHE A 33 -5.76 13.83 -4.12
C PHE A 33 -5.99 15.15 -3.37
N GLY A 34 -5.17 15.48 -2.38
CA GLY A 34 -5.30 16.66 -1.52
C GLY A 34 -6.53 16.58 -0.60
N TRP A 35 -6.56 17.36 0.48
CA TRP A 35 -7.64 17.30 1.48
C TRP A 35 -9.02 17.69 0.93
N ASN A 36 -9.04 18.65 0.01
CA ASN A 36 -10.26 19.18 -0.60
C ASN A 36 -10.35 18.87 -2.10
N GLY A 37 -9.66 17.82 -2.57
CA GLY A 37 -9.64 17.45 -3.99
C GLY A 37 -8.63 18.22 -4.85
N GLY A 38 -7.82 19.10 -4.24
CA GLY A 38 -6.85 19.95 -4.93
C GLY A 38 -5.43 19.38 -5.03
N GLY A 39 -5.29 18.06 -5.07
CA GLY A 39 -3.97 17.41 -5.16
C GLY A 39 -3.48 17.23 -6.60
N ILE A 40 -2.19 16.92 -6.75
CA ILE A 40 -1.51 16.82 -8.05
C ILE A 40 -2.12 15.76 -8.98
N LEU A 41 -2.70 14.70 -8.44
CA LEU A 41 -3.34 13.64 -9.22
C LEU A 41 -4.75 14.03 -9.68
N LEU A 42 -5.47 14.93 -8.99
CA LEU A 42 -6.81 15.35 -9.42
C LEU A 42 -6.80 16.63 -10.27
N GLU A 43 -5.98 17.61 -9.91
CA GLU A 43 -5.94 18.92 -10.59
C GLU A 43 -5.08 18.94 -11.86
N SER A 44 -4.34 17.86 -12.12
CA SER A 44 -3.48 17.81 -13.30
C SER A 44 -4.30 18.00 -14.58
N PRO A 45 -3.92 18.95 -15.46
CA PRO A 45 -4.66 19.23 -16.69
C PRO A 45 -4.62 18.09 -17.70
N VAL A 46 -3.73 17.11 -17.49
CA VAL A 46 -3.63 15.92 -18.34
C VAL A 46 -4.37 14.72 -17.75
N GLN A 47 -4.94 14.83 -16.54
CA GLN A 47 -5.60 13.71 -15.88
C GLN A 47 -6.80 13.20 -16.70
N SER A 48 -7.04 11.90 -16.62
CA SER A 48 -8.21 11.24 -17.18
C SER A 48 -9.50 11.84 -16.62
N GLU A 49 -10.32 12.39 -17.52
CA GLU A 49 -11.67 12.86 -17.19
C GLU A 49 -12.53 11.75 -16.57
N LYS A 50 -12.32 10.50 -17.02
CA LYS A 50 -13.04 9.33 -16.48
C LYS A 50 -12.65 9.06 -15.03
N LEU A 51 -11.35 9.15 -14.71
CA LEU A 51 -10.87 9.02 -13.33
C LEU A 51 -11.49 10.13 -12.48
N ILE A 52 -11.39 11.38 -12.90
CA ILE A 52 -11.97 12.53 -12.19
C ILE A 52 -13.47 12.31 -11.93
N ALA A 53 -14.22 11.93 -12.96
CA ALA A 53 -15.66 11.69 -12.85
C ALA A 53 -15.98 10.58 -11.84
N VAL A 54 -15.27 9.45 -11.87
CA VAL A 54 -15.47 8.35 -10.90
C VAL A 54 -15.17 8.80 -9.48
N TRP A 55 -14.11 9.59 -9.27
CA TRP A 55 -13.70 10.02 -7.94
C TRP A 55 -14.53 11.16 -7.35
N THR A 56 -15.22 11.96 -8.18
CA THR A 56 -15.83 13.23 -7.74
C THR A 56 -17.28 13.47 -8.16
N GLN A 57 -17.81 12.74 -9.16
CA GLN A 57 -19.09 13.06 -9.79
C GLN A 57 -20.06 11.88 -9.88
N ILE A 58 -19.57 10.66 -10.16
CA ILE A 58 -20.41 9.48 -10.37
C ILE A 58 -20.75 8.86 -9.01
N GLU A 59 -22.03 8.97 -8.63
CA GLU A 59 -22.53 8.40 -7.38
C GLU A 59 -22.84 6.89 -7.49
N PRO A 60 -22.54 6.08 -6.44
CA PRO A 60 -21.88 6.48 -5.20
C PRO A 60 -20.38 6.73 -5.42
N ILE A 61 -19.87 7.87 -4.94
CA ILE A 61 -18.44 8.14 -4.98
C ILE A 61 -17.67 7.08 -4.15
N PRO A 62 -16.37 6.83 -4.41
CA PRO A 62 -15.63 5.77 -3.74
C PRO A 62 -15.69 5.86 -2.21
N LEU A 63 -15.81 4.70 -1.54
CA LEU A 63 -15.89 4.60 -0.07
C LEU A 63 -14.73 5.32 0.63
N VAL A 64 -13.52 5.25 0.07
CA VAL A 64 -12.34 5.92 0.62
C VAL A 64 -12.52 7.45 0.74
N VAL A 65 -13.42 8.04 -0.05
CA VAL A 65 -13.72 9.48 -0.03
C VAL A 65 -14.77 9.81 1.03
N HIS A 66 -15.93 9.15 1.01
CA HIS A 66 -17.08 9.56 1.84
C HIS A 66 -17.24 8.76 3.15
N ALA A 67 -16.67 7.56 3.23
CA ALA A 67 -16.70 6.70 4.41
C ALA A 67 -15.39 5.90 4.51
N PRO A 68 -14.26 6.54 4.90
CA PRO A 68 -12.93 5.92 4.81
C PRO A 68 -12.67 4.79 5.83
N ALA A 69 -13.42 4.74 6.94
CA ALA A 69 -13.14 3.81 8.04
C ALA A 69 -13.12 2.32 7.63
N PRO A 70 -14.06 1.79 6.82
CA PRO A 70 -13.98 0.44 6.27
C PRO A 70 -12.70 0.17 5.47
N ILE A 71 -12.23 1.14 4.68
CA ILE A 71 -11.01 0.99 3.87
C ILE A 71 -9.78 0.95 4.77
N ILE A 72 -9.70 1.84 5.76
CA ILE A 72 -8.62 1.85 6.76
C ILE A 72 -8.55 0.52 7.50
N ALA A 73 -9.70 0.02 7.98
CA ALA A 73 -9.79 -1.28 8.64
C ALA A 73 -9.38 -2.44 7.72
N GLY A 74 -9.82 -2.40 6.46
CA GLY A 74 -9.43 -3.37 5.44
C GLY A 74 -7.93 -3.42 5.21
N ILE A 75 -7.25 -2.26 5.14
CA ILE A 75 -5.79 -2.18 5.00
C ILE A 75 -5.08 -2.76 6.22
N VAL A 76 -5.59 -2.57 7.44
CA VAL A 76 -5.06 -3.21 8.64
C VAL A 76 -5.17 -4.73 8.55
N ILE A 77 -6.30 -5.26 8.06
CA ILE A 77 -6.49 -6.69 7.82
C ILE A 77 -5.51 -7.20 6.76
N PHE A 78 -5.30 -6.46 5.66
CA PHE A 78 -4.28 -6.79 4.67
C PHE A 78 -2.88 -6.87 5.27
N GLY A 79 -2.52 -5.93 6.16
CA GLY A 79 -1.26 -6.01 6.90
C GLY A 79 -1.10 -7.31 7.71
N ILE A 80 -2.17 -7.79 8.34
CA ILE A 80 -2.20 -9.10 9.04
C ILE A 80 -1.95 -10.25 8.05
N VAL A 81 -2.64 -10.26 6.91
CA VAL A 81 -2.43 -11.25 5.85
C VAL A 81 -0.98 -11.21 5.36
N ASN A 82 -0.46 -10.02 5.06
CA ASN A 82 0.92 -9.81 4.64
C ASN A 82 1.92 -10.34 5.66
N ALA A 83 1.70 -10.15 6.96
CA ALA A 83 2.58 -10.70 8.00
C ALA A 83 2.58 -12.23 8.04
N TYR A 84 1.45 -12.88 7.76
CA TYR A 84 1.39 -14.34 7.64
C TYR A 84 2.10 -14.84 6.38
N VAL A 85 1.94 -14.15 5.25
CA VAL A 85 2.68 -14.45 4.01
C VAL A 85 4.17 -14.26 4.24
N PHE A 86 4.60 -13.14 4.82
CA PHE A 86 6.00 -12.89 5.17
C PHE A 86 6.54 -14.03 6.03
N ARG A 87 5.83 -14.41 7.10
CA ARG A 87 6.24 -15.51 7.99
C ARG A 87 6.41 -16.84 7.25
N SER A 88 5.60 -17.14 6.24
CA SER A 88 5.66 -18.42 5.53
C SER A 88 6.80 -18.49 4.52
N ILE A 89 7.25 -17.37 3.96
CA ILE A 89 8.27 -17.32 2.91
C ILE A 89 9.62 -16.77 3.38
N ALA A 90 9.69 -16.09 4.52
CA ALA A 90 10.91 -15.42 5.00
C ALA A 90 12.10 -16.37 5.23
N SER A 91 11.84 -17.65 5.51
CA SER A 91 12.90 -18.67 5.67
C SER A 91 13.66 -18.94 4.37
N ALA A 92 13.08 -18.65 3.20
CA ALA A 92 13.73 -18.79 1.91
C ALA A 92 14.69 -17.63 1.59
N TRP A 93 14.75 -16.60 2.44
CA TRP A 93 15.55 -15.40 2.21
C TRP A 93 16.68 -15.23 3.22
N PRO A 94 17.79 -14.58 2.83
CA PRO A 94 18.89 -14.28 3.74
C PRO A 94 18.39 -13.47 4.95
N PRO A 95 18.83 -13.81 6.17
CA PRO A 95 18.35 -13.16 7.38
C PRO A 95 18.67 -11.66 7.40
N GLY A 96 17.91 -10.92 8.19
CA GLY A 96 18.10 -9.48 8.41
C GLY A 96 16.91 -8.65 7.95
N ILE A 97 16.61 -7.60 8.74
CA ILE A 97 15.43 -6.75 8.58
C ILE A 97 15.38 -6.12 7.18
N LEU A 98 16.47 -5.49 6.73
CA LEU A 98 16.53 -4.86 5.40
C LEU A 98 16.47 -5.91 4.28
N SER A 99 17.21 -7.01 4.43
CA SER A 99 17.27 -8.09 3.44
C SER A 99 15.87 -8.67 3.17
N ARG A 100 15.14 -9.05 4.21
CA ARG A 100 13.80 -9.64 4.08
C ARG A 100 12.73 -8.60 3.83
N GLY A 101 12.82 -7.44 4.48
CA GLY A 101 11.89 -6.33 4.31
C GLY A 101 11.83 -5.86 2.86
N LEU A 102 12.98 -5.56 2.24
CA LEU A 102 13.03 -5.11 0.85
C LEU A 102 12.49 -6.15 -0.13
N ARG A 103 12.84 -7.43 0.06
CA ARG A 103 12.33 -8.51 -0.80
C ARG A 103 10.82 -8.66 -0.70
N PHE A 104 10.29 -8.58 0.52
CA PHE A 104 8.85 -8.63 0.74
C PHE A 104 8.15 -7.40 0.18
N SER A 105 8.71 -6.20 0.35
CA SER A 105 8.19 -4.97 -0.25
C SER A 105 8.13 -5.05 -1.77
N VAL A 106 9.16 -5.59 -2.43
CA VAL A 106 9.15 -5.82 -3.89
C VAL A 106 8.04 -6.80 -4.28
N LEU A 107 7.82 -7.85 -3.49
CA LEU A 107 6.74 -8.81 -3.74
C LEU A 107 5.36 -8.14 -3.61
N VAL A 108 5.10 -7.43 -2.51
CA VAL A 108 3.84 -6.70 -2.28
C VAL A 108 3.62 -5.66 -3.38
N PHE A 109 4.66 -4.88 -3.72
CA PHE A 109 4.60 -3.91 -4.80
C PHE A 109 4.22 -4.55 -6.14
N SER A 110 4.91 -5.61 -6.52
CA SER A 110 4.72 -6.23 -7.83
C SER A 110 3.36 -6.93 -7.95
N MET A 111 2.94 -7.65 -6.91
CA MET A 111 1.74 -8.49 -6.94
C MET A 111 0.45 -7.71 -6.67
N THR A 112 0.53 -6.64 -5.88
CA THR A 112 -0.67 -5.87 -5.50
C THR A 112 -0.73 -4.57 -6.28
N PHE A 113 0.27 -3.70 -6.11
CA PHE A 113 0.16 -2.32 -6.58
C PHE A 113 0.44 -2.21 -8.07
N LEU A 114 1.53 -2.77 -8.55
CA LEU A 114 1.85 -2.74 -9.99
C LEU A 114 0.77 -3.44 -10.82
N PHE A 115 0.24 -4.56 -10.31
CA PHE A 115 -0.89 -5.23 -10.95
C PHE A 115 -2.14 -4.33 -10.99
N TRP A 116 -2.52 -3.72 -9.87
CA TRP A 116 -3.67 -2.79 -9.80
C TRP A 116 -3.48 -1.63 -10.78
N GLU A 117 -2.29 -1.03 -10.76
CA GLU A 117 -1.89 0.14 -11.55
C GLU A 117 -1.87 -0.15 -13.06
N PHE A 118 -1.59 -1.39 -13.43
CA PHE A 118 -1.67 -1.76 -14.84
C PHE A 118 -3.13 -1.95 -15.29
N PHE A 119 -3.96 -2.60 -14.48
CA PHE A 119 -5.32 -2.95 -14.88
C PHE A 119 -6.33 -1.81 -14.75
N THR A 120 -6.14 -0.91 -13.78
CA THR A 120 -7.18 0.04 -13.40
C THR A 120 -6.90 1.47 -13.88
N PRO A 121 -5.89 2.21 -13.40
CA PRO A 121 -5.63 3.57 -13.83
C PRO A 121 -5.15 3.59 -15.28
N PHE A 122 -4.17 2.76 -15.65
CA PHE A 122 -3.69 2.66 -17.02
C PHE A 122 -4.76 2.11 -17.98
N ASN A 123 -5.20 0.87 -17.79
CA ASN A 123 -6.08 0.22 -18.75
C ASN A 123 -7.54 0.66 -18.65
N MET A 124 -8.13 0.73 -17.45
CA MET A 124 -9.55 1.04 -17.29
C MET A 124 -9.85 2.54 -17.33
N PHE A 125 -9.00 3.39 -16.75
CA PHE A 125 -9.19 4.84 -16.71
C PHE A 125 -8.44 5.60 -17.79
N GLY A 126 -7.44 4.99 -18.46
CA GLY A 126 -6.67 5.68 -19.50
C GLY A 126 -5.81 6.81 -18.94
N GLU A 127 -5.33 6.66 -17.71
CA GLU A 127 -4.52 7.66 -17.05
C GLU A 127 -3.17 7.87 -17.78
N PRO A 128 -2.64 9.11 -17.85
CA PRO A 128 -1.35 9.37 -18.47
C PRO A 128 -0.20 8.68 -17.74
N LEU A 129 0.77 8.20 -18.52
CA LEU A 129 1.95 7.49 -17.99
C LEU A 129 2.74 8.28 -16.95
N GLN A 130 2.75 9.62 -17.02
CA GLN A 130 3.48 10.44 -16.05
C GLN A 130 2.81 10.43 -14.67
N LEU A 131 1.48 10.39 -14.62
CA LEU A 131 0.73 10.32 -13.37
C LEU A 131 0.81 8.90 -12.79
N ILE A 132 0.65 7.87 -13.62
CA ILE A 132 0.90 6.47 -13.23
C ILE A 132 2.31 6.29 -12.63
N ALA A 133 3.33 6.88 -13.25
CA ALA A 133 4.69 6.80 -12.71
C ALA A 133 4.81 7.42 -11.30
N LEU A 134 4.09 8.52 -11.05
CA LEU A 134 4.02 9.13 -9.72
C LEU A 134 3.26 8.25 -8.73
N GLU A 135 2.12 7.70 -9.12
CA GLU A 135 1.34 6.77 -8.29
C GLU A 135 2.15 5.52 -7.92
N LEU A 136 2.92 4.96 -8.86
CA LEU A 136 3.85 3.86 -8.59
C LEU A 136 4.92 4.21 -7.56
N VAL A 137 5.41 5.45 -7.52
CA VAL A 137 6.33 5.90 -6.46
C VAL A 137 5.62 5.92 -5.11
N PHE A 138 4.37 6.39 -5.05
CA PHE A 138 3.57 6.37 -3.82
C PHE A 138 3.33 4.94 -3.34
N TRP A 139 2.96 4.04 -4.25
CA TRP A 139 2.79 2.62 -3.96
C TRP A 139 4.07 1.93 -3.50
N ALA A 140 5.21 2.27 -4.09
CA ALA A 140 6.51 1.75 -3.66
C ALA A 140 6.82 2.18 -2.21
N CYS A 141 6.55 3.43 -1.84
CA CYS A 141 6.69 3.91 -0.45
C CYS A 141 5.80 3.13 0.52
N ILE A 142 4.55 2.85 0.14
CA ILE A 142 3.60 2.08 0.97
C ILE A 142 4.08 0.63 1.14
N ALA A 143 4.52 -0.02 0.07
CA ALA A 143 5.05 -1.38 0.12
C ALA A 143 6.34 -1.48 0.96
N LEU A 144 7.21 -0.46 0.87
CA LEU A 144 8.43 -0.35 1.68
C LEU A 144 8.09 -0.23 3.16
N ALA A 145 7.14 0.63 3.52
CA ALA A 145 6.71 0.79 4.90
C ALA A 145 6.16 -0.53 5.47
N ASP A 146 5.24 -1.19 4.77
CA ASP A 146 4.66 -2.46 5.20
C ASP A 146 5.74 -3.53 5.42
N GLY A 147 6.55 -3.79 4.38
CA GLY A 147 7.52 -4.87 4.43
C GLY A 147 8.64 -4.65 5.43
N ILE A 148 9.15 -3.42 5.58
CA ILE A 148 10.17 -3.11 6.58
C ILE A 148 9.59 -3.21 8.00
N VAL A 149 8.38 -2.72 8.25
CA VAL A 149 7.74 -2.78 9.58
C VAL A 149 7.45 -4.23 9.97
N ILE A 150 6.90 -5.03 9.07
CA ILE A 150 6.65 -6.47 9.30
C ILE A 150 7.97 -7.20 9.58
N ALA A 151 8.99 -6.99 8.73
CA ALA A 151 10.30 -7.61 8.92
C ALA A 151 10.94 -7.18 10.25
N ALA A 152 10.89 -5.90 10.61
CA ALA A 152 11.42 -5.39 11.87
C ALA A 152 10.69 -5.99 13.08
N ALA A 153 9.37 -6.17 12.99
CA ALA A 153 8.58 -6.76 14.06
C ALA A 153 8.83 -8.27 14.24
N ILE A 154 9.11 -9.00 13.15
CA ILE A 154 9.31 -10.47 13.17
C ILE A 154 10.79 -10.86 13.37
N ASP A 155 11.74 -10.13 12.80
CA ASP A 155 13.17 -10.50 12.81
C ASP A 155 13.99 -9.91 13.96
N ARG A 156 13.45 -8.94 14.73
CA ARG A 156 14.14 -8.25 15.87
C ARG A 156 14.75 -9.13 16.98
N ARG A 157 14.66 -10.46 16.90
CA ARG A 157 15.23 -11.41 17.88
C ARG A 157 15.97 -12.60 17.24
N GLN A 158 16.27 -12.54 15.94
CA GLN A 158 17.10 -13.56 15.28
C GLN A 158 18.59 -13.20 15.24
N THR A 159 18.91 -11.93 15.49
CA THR A 159 20.25 -11.40 15.82
C THR A 159 20.40 -11.32 17.33
#